data_AF-A0A9Q0JLM6-F1
#
_entry.id   AF-A0A9Q0JLM6-F1
#
_cell.length_a   1.000
_cell.length_b   1.000
_cell.length_c   1.000
_cell.angle_alpha   90.00
_cell.angle_beta   90.00
_cell.angle_gamma   90.00
#
_symmetry.space_group_name_H-M   'P 1'
#
loop_
_entity.id
_entity.type
_entity.pdbx_description
1 polymer ?
#
loop_
_entity_poly.entity_id
_entity_poly.type
_entity_poly.pdbx_seq_one_letter_code
_entity_poly.pdbx_strand_id
1 'polypeptide(L)'
;MEEDPQNGNADGTAPPPPPPETEEEQPMVGPGPAPKARPKRPLQFEQAYLDSLPSANMYEKSYMHRDVVTHVAVSASDFFITGSLDGHLKFWKKKATGIEFAKHFRSHLGPIRGLAMFQVEEL
;
A
#
# COMPACT_ATOMS: atom_id res chain seq x y z
N MET A 1 -23.59 26.42 73.33
CA MET A 1 -22.86 27.64 73.73
C MET A 1 -21.62 27.66 72.86
N GLU A 2 -21.66 28.34 71.70
CA GLU A 2 -21.36 29.80 71.56
C GLU A 2 -19.88 30.07 71.87
N GLU A 3 -19.03 30.70 71.06
CA GLU A 3 -19.08 31.44 69.78
C GLU A 3 -17.64 31.46 69.18
N ASP A 4 -17.49 31.85 67.91
CA ASP A 4 -16.22 32.25 67.25
C ASP A 4 -15.62 33.55 67.85
N PRO A 5 -14.35 33.90 67.53
CA PRO A 5 -14.20 35.04 66.61
C PRO A 5 -13.04 34.96 65.59
N GLN A 6 -13.25 35.69 64.48
CA GLN A 6 -12.38 35.92 63.32
C GLN A 6 -11.13 36.78 63.59
N ASN A 7 -10.06 36.53 62.83
CA ASN A 7 -9.15 37.53 62.22
C ASN A 7 -8.18 36.75 61.28
N GLY A 8 -7.84 37.05 60.03
CA GLY A 8 -7.90 38.25 59.20
C GLY A 8 -6.59 38.32 58.40
N ASN A 9 -6.69 38.24 57.07
CA ASN A 9 -5.77 38.79 56.06
C ASN A 9 -4.50 38.02 55.63
N ALA A 10 -4.45 37.57 54.37
CA ALA A 10 -3.60 38.16 53.32
C ALA A 10 -3.72 37.35 52.01
N ASP A 11 -4.38 37.97 51.04
CA ASP A 11 -4.49 37.57 49.64
C ASP A 11 -3.11 37.66 48.94
N GLY A 12 -2.77 36.65 48.15
CA GLY A 12 -1.46 36.48 47.53
C GLY A 12 -1.54 35.59 46.28
N THR A 13 -2.35 36.01 45.32
CA THR A 13 -2.51 35.32 44.03
C THR A 13 -1.25 35.50 43.18
N ALA A 14 -0.50 34.42 42.94
CA ALA A 14 0.61 34.39 41.98
C ALA A 14 0.08 34.26 40.53
N PRO A 15 0.68 34.93 39.52
CA PRO A 15 0.22 34.82 38.14
C PRO A 15 0.65 33.47 37.51
N PRO A 16 -0.11 32.93 36.56
CA PRO A 16 0.25 31.69 35.86
C PRO A 16 1.41 31.90 34.87
N PRO A 17 2.20 30.84 34.57
CA PRO A 17 3.36 30.91 33.67
C PRO A 17 2.95 31.09 32.18
N PRO A 18 3.83 31.70 31.35
CA PRO A 18 3.57 31.91 29.93
C PRO A 18 3.59 30.62 29.10
N PRO A 19 2.89 30.58 27.94
CA PRO A 19 2.82 29.41 27.06
C PRO A 19 4.14 29.13 26.32
N PRO A 20 4.39 27.86 25.91
CA PRO A 20 5.65 27.45 25.30
C PRO A 20 5.85 28.05 23.91
N GLU A 21 7.08 28.50 23.68
CA GLU A 21 7.60 29.12 22.47
C GLU A 21 7.65 28.10 21.33
N THR A 22 7.16 28.49 20.14
CA THR A 22 7.21 27.67 18.93
C THR A 22 8.65 27.57 18.42
N GLU A 23 9.24 26.38 18.49
CA GLU A 23 10.55 26.07 17.93
C GLU A 23 10.55 26.34 16.41
N GLU A 24 11.38 27.29 15.98
CA GLU A 24 11.63 27.60 14.58
C GLU A 24 12.40 26.44 13.91
N GLU A 25 11.71 25.67 13.06
CA GLU A 25 12.31 24.57 12.29
C GLU A 25 13.33 25.10 11.26
N GLN A 26 14.62 24.87 11.51
CA GLN A 26 15.67 25.09 10.51
C GLN A 26 15.59 24.02 9.40
N PRO A 27 15.81 24.38 8.11
CA PRO A 27 15.66 23.43 7.01
C PRO A 27 16.81 22.42 6.95
N MET A 28 16.51 21.18 7.31
CA MET A 28 17.44 20.04 7.29
C MET A 28 17.68 19.55 5.84
N VAL A 29 18.91 19.69 5.33
CA VAL A 29 19.32 19.22 3.99
C VAL A 29 20.07 17.88 4.11
N GLY A 30 19.41 16.79 3.68
CA GLY A 30 19.95 15.43 3.57
C GLY A 30 18.91 14.47 2.94
N PRO A 31 19.27 13.24 2.52
CA PRO A 31 18.30 12.28 2.00
C PRO A 31 17.36 11.89 3.14
N GLY A 32 16.22 12.59 3.19
CA GLY A 32 15.22 12.41 4.24
C GLY A 32 14.67 10.99 4.26
N PRO A 33 14.08 10.58 5.39
CA PRO A 33 13.43 9.28 5.52
C PRO A 33 12.42 9.09 4.39
N ALA A 34 12.37 7.86 3.85
CA ALA A 34 11.50 7.51 2.73
C ALA A 34 10.07 8.02 3.00
N PRO A 35 9.42 8.67 2.01
CA PRO A 35 8.09 9.25 2.21
C PRO A 35 7.15 8.18 2.75
N LYS A 36 6.54 8.45 3.91
CA LYS A 36 5.63 7.53 4.58
C LYS A 36 4.55 7.12 3.59
N ALA A 37 4.36 5.80 3.42
CA ALA A 37 3.33 5.25 2.54
C ALA A 37 2.00 5.93 2.89
N ARG A 38 1.39 6.58 1.89
CA ARG A 38 0.13 7.29 2.12
C ARG A 38 -0.90 6.28 2.58
N PRO A 39 -1.60 6.52 3.71
CA PRO A 39 -2.67 5.64 4.14
C PRO A 39 -3.68 5.54 3.00
N LYS A 40 -3.98 4.30 2.57
CA LYS A 40 -4.98 4.06 1.54
C LYS A 40 -6.29 4.63 2.06
N ARG A 41 -6.93 5.51 1.28
CA ARG A 41 -8.23 6.06 1.65
C ARG A 41 -9.19 4.89 1.85
N PRO A 42 -9.89 4.78 2.99
CA PRO A 42 -10.84 3.70 3.20
C PRO A 42 -11.97 3.84 2.17
N LEU A 43 -12.16 2.80 1.34
CA LEU A 43 -13.31 2.73 0.45
C LEU A 43 -14.54 2.42 1.30
N GLN A 44 -15.57 3.28 1.22
CA GLN A 44 -16.74 3.16 2.10
C GLN A 44 -17.54 1.86 1.92
N PHE A 45 -17.39 1.18 0.77
CA PHE A 45 -18.13 -0.04 0.42
C PHE A 45 -17.20 -1.13 -0.11
N GLU A 46 -16.01 -1.28 0.48
CA GLU A 46 -15.02 -2.29 0.06
C GLU A 46 -15.64 -3.68 -0.13
N GLN A 47 -16.46 -4.14 0.83
CA GLN A 47 -17.11 -5.44 0.73
C GLN A 47 -18.07 -5.55 -0.46
N ALA A 48 -18.93 -4.56 -0.67
CA ALA A 48 -19.86 -4.55 -1.81
C ALA A 48 -19.12 -4.49 -3.16
N TYR A 49 -17.99 -3.79 -3.23
CA TYR A 49 -17.15 -3.79 -4.43
C TYR A 49 -16.53 -5.16 -4.67
N LEU A 50 -16.02 -5.81 -3.62
CA LEU A 50 -15.46 -7.17 -3.71
C LEU A 50 -16.53 -8.20 -4.11
N ASP A 51 -17.75 -8.07 -3.60
CA ASP A 51 -18.88 -8.95 -3.94
C ASP A 51 -19.41 -8.71 -5.36
N SER A 52 -19.24 -7.48 -5.89
CA SER A 52 -19.59 -7.12 -7.26
C SER A 52 -18.53 -7.49 -8.29
N LEU A 53 -17.30 -7.80 -7.84
CA LEU A 53 -16.33 -8.39 -8.75
C LEU A 53 -16.91 -9.71 -9.24
N PRO A 54 -16.66 -10.10 -10.50
CA PRO A 54 -17.12 -11.40 -11.00
C PRO A 54 -16.56 -12.50 -10.10
N SER A 55 -17.32 -12.95 -9.10
CA SER A 55 -16.91 -14.01 -8.19
C SER A 55 -17.31 -15.33 -8.85
N ALA A 56 -16.59 -15.70 -9.90
CA ALA A 56 -16.75 -17.02 -10.47
C ALA A 56 -16.09 -18.04 -9.53
N ASN A 57 -16.66 -19.26 -9.44
CA ASN A 57 -16.01 -20.41 -8.80
C ASN A 57 -14.61 -20.74 -9.40
N MET A 58 -14.18 -20.04 -10.46
CA MET A 58 -12.90 -20.15 -11.12
C MET A 58 -11.83 -19.14 -10.66
N TYR A 59 -12.13 -18.24 -9.70
CA TYR A 59 -11.11 -17.36 -9.15
C TYR A 59 -10.32 -18.07 -8.05
N GLU A 60 -9.13 -18.55 -8.41
CA GLU A 60 -8.17 -19.16 -7.50
C GLU A 60 -7.04 -18.18 -7.17
N LYS A 61 -6.62 -18.12 -5.90
CA LYS A 61 -5.48 -17.30 -5.48
C LYS A 61 -4.19 -18.11 -5.55
N SER A 62 -3.36 -17.82 -6.54
CA SER A 62 -2.03 -18.43 -6.63
C SER A 62 -0.99 -17.59 -5.87
N TYR A 63 -0.22 -18.23 -4.99
CA TYR A 63 0.89 -17.61 -4.24
C TYR A 63 2.26 -17.84 -4.90
N MET A 64 2.25 -17.95 -6.23
CA MET A 64 3.45 -18.36 -6.96
C MET A 64 4.48 -17.24 -7.13
N HIS A 65 4.05 -15.98 -7.14
CA HIS A 65 4.95 -14.85 -7.01
C HIS A 65 5.29 -14.61 -5.54
N ARG A 66 6.57 -14.31 -5.27
CA ARG A 66 7.04 -14.02 -3.90
C ARG A 66 6.70 -12.60 -3.46
N ASP A 67 6.37 -11.74 -4.41
CA ASP A 67 6.02 -10.35 -4.20
C ASP A 67 4.78 -9.97 -5.03
N VAL A 68 4.30 -8.75 -4.85
CA VAL A 68 3.09 -8.22 -5.49
C VAL A 68 3.23 -8.23 -7.01
N VAL A 69 2.25 -8.87 -7.67
CA VAL A 69 2.09 -8.79 -9.13
C VAL A 69 1.64 -7.38 -9.49
N THR A 70 2.39 -6.71 -10.34
CA THR A 70 2.16 -5.32 -10.75
C THR A 70 1.70 -5.21 -12.21
N HIS A 71 2.10 -6.17 -13.04
CA HIS A 71 1.80 -6.15 -14.48
C HIS A 71 1.31 -7.52 -14.94
N VAL A 72 0.35 -7.51 -15.87
CA VAL A 72 -0.15 -8.72 -16.53
C VAL A 72 -0.31 -8.40 -18.01
N ALA A 73 0.17 -9.30 -18.87
CA ALA A 73 -0.03 -9.23 -20.32
C ALA A 73 -0.55 -10.59 -20.81
N VAL A 74 -1.66 -10.56 -21.54
CA VAL A 74 -2.38 -11.77 -21.98
C VAL A 74 -2.33 -11.84 -23.50
N SER A 75 -1.93 -12.98 -24.03
CA SER A 75 -1.97 -13.25 -25.48
C SER A 75 -3.34 -13.76 -25.89
N ALA A 76 -3.69 -13.60 -27.18
CA ALA A 76 -4.77 -14.37 -27.78
C ALA A 76 -4.40 -15.86 -27.85
N SER A 77 -3.13 -16.18 -28.09
CA SER A 77 -2.57 -17.53 -28.01
C SER A 77 -2.58 -18.12 -26.58
N ASP A 78 -2.07 -19.33 -26.39
CA ASP A 78 -2.15 -20.08 -25.13
C ASP A 78 -1.31 -19.54 -23.96
N PHE A 79 -0.76 -18.33 -24.02
CA PHE A 79 0.14 -17.84 -22.96
C PHE A 79 -0.30 -16.49 -22.37
N PHE A 80 0.03 -16.31 -21.10
CA PHE A 80 0.04 -14.99 -20.46
C PHE A 80 1.25 -14.84 -19.55
N ILE A 81 1.63 -13.61 -19.30
CA ILE A 81 2.81 -13.25 -18.52
C ILE A 81 2.35 -12.38 -17.35
N THR A 82 2.95 -12.62 -16.20
CA THR A 82 2.76 -11.81 -14.98
C THR A 82 4.12 -11.31 -14.52
N GLY A 83 4.17 -10.05 -14.11
CA GLY A 83 5.36 -9.40 -13.57
C GLY A 83 5.17 -8.90 -12.15
N SER A 84 6.15 -9.17 -11.29
CA SER A 84 6.14 -8.78 -9.87
C SER A 84 7.05 -7.59 -9.58
N LEU A 85 6.83 -6.98 -8.41
CA LEU A 85 7.57 -5.80 -7.94
C LEU A 85 9.07 -6.07 -7.69
N ASP A 86 9.45 -7.32 -7.43
CA ASP A 86 10.83 -7.77 -7.24
C ASP A 86 11.59 -8.02 -8.55
N GLY A 87 10.96 -7.75 -9.71
CA GLY A 87 11.60 -7.86 -11.03
C GLY A 87 11.49 -9.23 -11.69
N HIS A 88 10.64 -10.12 -11.16
CA HIS A 88 10.42 -11.45 -11.71
C HIS A 88 9.23 -11.52 -12.67
N LEU A 89 9.43 -12.23 -13.77
CA LEU A 89 8.40 -12.60 -14.73
C LEU A 89 8.07 -14.09 -14.59
N LYS A 90 6.78 -14.40 -14.65
CA LYS A 90 6.31 -15.78 -14.78
C LYS A 90 5.43 -15.90 -16.01
N PHE A 91 5.72 -16.95 -16.77
CA PHE A 91 5.00 -17.36 -17.96
C PHE A 91 4.05 -18.48 -17.58
N TRP A 92 2.83 -18.36 -18.06
CA TRP A 92 1.74 -19.27 -17.76
C TRP A 92 1.12 -19.74 -19.05
N LYS A 93 0.83 -21.03 -19.14
CA LYS A 93 0.10 -21.62 -20.25
C LYS A 93 -1.37 -21.76 -19.88
N LYS A 94 -2.26 -21.19 -20.67
CA LYS A 94 -3.71 -21.39 -20.61
C LYS A 94 -4.02 -22.79 -21.15
N LYS A 95 -4.88 -23.51 -20.45
CA LYS A 95 -5.46 -24.77 -20.93
C LYS A 95 -6.98 -24.61 -21.05
N ALA A 96 -7.64 -25.57 -21.69
CA ALA A 96 -9.10 -25.64 -21.73
C ALA A 96 -9.70 -25.59 -20.31
N THR A 97 -8.99 -26.21 -19.35
CA THR A 97 -9.30 -26.14 -17.93
C THR A 97 -8.02 -25.78 -17.16
N GLY A 98 -8.01 -24.61 -16.52
CA GLY A 98 -6.94 -24.17 -15.64
C GLY A 98 -5.73 -23.51 -16.32
N ILE A 99 -4.68 -23.31 -15.53
CA ILE A 99 -3.43 -22.65 -15.93
C ILE A 99 -2.22 -23.49 -15.48
N GLU A 100 -1.16 -23.49 -16.26
CA GLU A 100 0.08 -24.19 -15.93
C GLU A 100 1.26 -23.24 -15.89
N PHE A 101 2.13 -23.43 -14.90
CA PHE A 101 3.39 -22.72 -14.81
C PHE A 101 4.33 -23.22 -15.91
N ALA A 102 4.74 -22.32 -16.81
CA ALA A 102 5.64 -22.65 -17.91
C ALA A 102 7.10 -22.30 -17.56
N LYS A 103 7.34 -21.07 -17.13
CA LYS A 103 8.70 -20.59 -16.89
C LYS A 103 8.76 -19.44 -15.91
N HIS A 104 9.87 -19.36 -15.20
CA HIS A 104 10.24 -18.22 -14.37
C HIS A 104 11.48 -17.55 -14.94
N PHE A 105 11.47 -16.22 -14.94
CA PHE A 105 12.57 -15.41 -15.42
C PHE A 105 12.78 -14.22 -14.48
N ARG A 106 14.03 -13.94 -14.11
CA ARG A 106 14.39 -12.72 -13.38
C ARG A 106 14.84 -11.68 -14.39
N SER A 107 13.91 -10.84 -14.85
CA SER A 107 14.20 -9.79 -15.83
C SER A 107 14.96 -8.61 -15.24
N HIS A 108 14.71 -8.29 -13.96
CA HIS A 108 15.26 -7.11 -13.32
C HIS A 108 15.68 -7.40 -11.87
N LEU A 109 16.54 -6.54 -11.31
CA LEU A 109 16.88 -6.55 -9.89
C LEU A 109 15.89 -5.74 -9.02
N GLY A 110 14.91 -5.08 -9.65
CA GLY A 110 13.90 -4.25 -9.03
C GLY A 110 12.63 -4.15 -9.88
N PRO A 111 11.74 -3.19 -9.60
CA PRO A 111 10.40 -3.14 -10.17
C PRO A 111 10.34 -3.10 -11.69
N ILE A 112 9.48 -3.94 -12.25
CA ILE A 112 9.08 -3.88 -13.66
C ILE A 112 8.26 -2.61 -13.86
N ARG A 113 8.66 -1.78 -14.84
CA ARG A 113 8.01 -0.49 -15.15
C ARG A 113 7.00 -0.57 -16.27
N GLY A 114 7.10 -1.59 -17.11
CA GLY A 114 6.19 -1.80 -18.24
C GLY A 114 6.30 -3.23 -18.73
N LEU A 115 5.18 -3.74 -19.24
CA LEU A 115 5.09 -5.07 -19.85
C LEU A 115 4.21 -4.94 -21.08
N ALA A 116 4.72 -5.34 -22.24
CA ALA A 116 3.98 -5.40 -23.48
C ALA A 116 4.17 -6.79 -24.09
N MET A 117 3.12 -7.28 -24.75
CA MET A 117 3.14 -8.54 -25.48
C MET A 117 2.68 -8.26 -26.90
N PHE A 118 3.43 -8.76 -27.86
CA PHE A 118 3.12 -8.64 -29.28
C PHE A 118 3.01 -10.04 -29.86
N GLN A 119 1.90 -10.31 -30.55
CA GLN A 119 1.71 -11.55 -31.30
C GLN A 119 2.04 -11.26 -32.75
N VAL A 120 3.02 -11.97 -33.29
CA VAL A 120 3.32 -11.93 -34.73
C VAL A 120 2.37 -12.91 -35.41
N GLU A 121 1.54 -12.43 -36.33
CA GLU A 121 0.81 -13.28 -37.26
C GLU A 121 1.69 -13.51 -38.49
N GLU A 122 1.97 -14.77 -38.81
CA GLU A 122 2.58 -15.16 -40.08
C GLU A 122 1.47 -15.09 -41.16
N LEU A 123 1.75 -14.35 -42.24
CA LEU A 123 0.86 -14.20 -43.41
C LEU A 123 0.93 -15.40 -44.34
#